data_AF-A0A836WTR3-F1
#
_entry.id   AF-A0A836WTR3-F1
#
_cell.length_a   1.000
_cell.length_b   1.000
_cell.length_c   1.000
_cell.angle_alpha   90.00
_cell.angle_beta   90.00
_cell.angle_gamma   90.00
#
_symmetry.space_group_name_H-M   'P 1'
#
loop_
_entity.id
_entity.type
_entity.pdbx_description
1 polymer ?
#
loop_
_entity_poly.entity_id
_entity_poly.type
_entity_poly.pdbx_seq_one_letter_code
_entity_poly.pdbx_strand_id
1 'polypeptide(L)'
;MDSAVYKDYTIPPYYDPMVAKLIVWALSWEQVVNRAQRALDEFIVRGTPTNLPLLRHIVKDKDFKEGRFTTNYLDKKLPTFKFRREETNPEELAVAIAAAVAAYHKL
;
A
#
# COMPACT_ATOMS: atom_id res chain seq x y z
N MET A 1 15.34 0.88 5.05
CA MET A 1 14.47 0.00 4.25
C MET A 1 15.26 -1.26 4.02
N ASP A 2 14.70 -2.41 4.39
CA ASP A 2 15.34 -3.71 4.18
C ASP A 2 14.48 -4.50 3.19
N SER A 3 15.02 -4.85 2.03
CA SER A 3 14.31 -5.50 0.93
C SER A 3 15.21 -6.55 0.28
N ALA A 4 14.63 -7.69 -0.11
CA ALA A 4 15.31 -8.71 -0.93
C ALA A 4 14.86 -8.68 -2.41
N VAL A 5 13.93 -7.78 -2.72
CA VAL A 5 13.29 -7.67 -4.03
C VAL A 5 13.70 -6.39 -4.74
N TYR A 6 13.73 -6.48 -6.06
CA TYR A 6 14.14 -5.44 -6.99
C TYR A 6 13.18 -5.41 -8.18
N LYS A 7 13.36 -4.45 -9.09
CA LYS A 7 12.53 -4.32 -10.28
C LYS A 7 12.51 -5.63 -11.07
N ASP A 8 11.33 -6.06 -11.51
CA ASP A 8 11.11 -7.28 -12.30
C ASP A 8 11.42 -8.59 -11.54
N TYR A 9 11.51 -8.53 -10.20
CA TYR A 9 11.66 -9.73 -9.37
C TYR A 9 10.38 -10.56 -9.32
N THR A 10 10.51 -11.86 -9.61
CA THR A 10 9.41 -12.82 -9.49
C THR A 10 9.33 -13.39 -8.07
N ILE A 11 8.23 -13.13 -7.39
CA ILE A 11 7.99 -13.65 -6.03
C ILE A 11 7.71 -15.16 -6.10
N PRO A 12 8.54 -16.01 -5.47
CA PRO A 12 8.31 -17.45 -5.45
C PRO A 12 7.10 -17.80 -4.57
N PRO A 13 6.24 -18.76 -4.97
CA PRO A 13 5.02 -19.11 -4.22
C PRO A 13 5.29 -20.00 -2.99
N TYR A 14 6.51 -20.50 -2.83
CA TYR A 14 6.86 -21.50 -1.81
C TYR A 14 7.36 -20.92 -0.49
N TYR A 15 7.57 -19.60 -0.41
CA TYR A 15 8.10 -18.92 0.76
C TYR A 15 7.12 -17.86 1.28
N ASP A 16 7.48 -17.25 2.41
CA ASP A 16 6.72 -16.15 2.98
C ASP A 16 6.59 -14.97 1.97
N PRO A 17 5.41 -14.34 1.85
CA PRO A 17 5.16 -13.28 0.88
C PRO A 17 5.79 -11.92 1.25
N MET A 18 6.61 -11.84 2.30
CA MET A 18 7.27 -10.60 2.73
C MET A 18 8.24 -10.07 1.67
N VAL A 19 7.80 -8.97 1.05
CA VAL A 19 8.53 -8.22 0.01
C VAL A 19 9.62 -7.34 0.64
N ALA A 20 9.27 -6.52 1.62
CA ALA A 20 10.19 -5.57 2.25
C ALA A 20 9.73 -5.18 3.66
N LYS A 21 10.67 -4.65 4.46
CA LYS A 21 10.43 -4.01 5.76
C LYS A 21 10.67 -2.51 5.66
N LEU A 22 9.60 -1.74 5.90
CA LEU A 22 9.67 -0.29 6.06
C LEU A 22 9.81 0.05 7.55
N ILE A 23 10.97 0.56 7.94
CA ILE A 23 11.27 0.94 9.32
C ILE A 23 11.33 2.46 9.40
N VAL A 24 10.60 3.02 10.36
CA VAL A 24 10.46 4.47 10.55
C VAL A 24 10.82 4.81 12.00
N TRP A 25 11.55 5.90 12.19
CA TRP A 25 11.99 6.37 13.49
C TRP A 25 11.77 7.89 13.62
N ALA A 26 11.44 8.35 14.82
CA ALA A 26 11.40 9.76 15.20
C ALA A 26 11.56 9.93 16.72
N LEU A 27 11.66 11.17 17.20
CA LEU A 27 11.87 11.48 18.62
C LEU A 27 10.58 11.44 19.45
N SER A 28 9.41 11.46 18.81
CA SER A 28 8.11 11.33 19.49
C SER A 28 7.16 10.39 18.74
N TRP A 29 6.18 9.88 19.47
CA TRP A 29 5.12 9.03 18.92
C TRP A 29 4.37 9.70 17.77
N GLU A 30 3.94 10.94 17.97
CA GLU A 30 3.24 11.73 16.96
C GLU A 30 4.09 11.88 15.69
N GLN A 31 5.39 12.19 15.84
CA GLN A 31 6.28 12.35 14.70
C GLN A 31 6.52 11.03 13.95
N VAL A 32 6.65 9.90 14.66
CA VAL A 32 6.87 8.61 13.99
C VAL A 32 5.63 8.15 13.24
N VAL A 33 4.43 8.36 13.79
CA VAL A 33 3.18 8.02 13.10
C VAL A 33 2.98 8.90 11.86
N ASN A 34 3.23 10.22 11.96
CA ASN A 34 3.16 11.12 10.82
C ASN A 34 4.19 10.77 9.74
N ARG A 35 5.41 10.40 10.14
CA ARG A 35 6.47 9.96 9.21
C ARG A 35 6.12 8.62 8.57
N ALA A 36 5.51 7.69 9.31
CA ALA A 36 5.06 6.40 8.79
C ALA A 36 3.93 6.57 7.79
N GLN A 37 2.98 7.48 8.05
CA GLN A 37 1.93 7.83 7.10
C GLN A 37 2.53 8.31 5.77
N ARG A 38 3.45 9.29 5.81
CA ARG A 38 4.12 9.78 4.60
C ARG A 38 4.89 8.66 3.88
N ALA A 39 5.68 7.89 4.62
CA ALA A 39 6.50 6.82 4.04
C ALA A 39 5.64 5.73 3.38
N LEU A 40 4.48 5.40 3.95
CA LEU A 40 3.53 4.44 3.37
C LEU A 40 2.77 5.01 2.16
N ASP A 41 2.45 6.31 2.17
CA ASP A 41 1.81 6.98 1.03
C ASP A 41 2.79 7.07 -0.17
N GLU A 42 4.09 7.22 0.09
CA GLU A 42 5.17 7.22 -0.94
C GLU A 42 5.67 5.82 -1.34
N PHE A 43 5.31 4.76 -0.59
CA PHE A 43 5.73 3.40 -0.91
C PHE A 43 4.91 2.86 -2.10
N ILE A 44 5.57 2.69 -3.25
CA ILE A 44 4.95 2.22 -4.48
C ILE A 44 5.45 0.81 -4.80
N VAL A 45 4.51 -0.13 -4.88
CA VAL A 45 4.72 -1.49 -5.41
C VAL A 45 3.68 -1.73 -6.49
N ARG A 46 4.11 -2.23 -7.65
CA ARG A 46 3.25 -2.57 -8.78
C ARG A 46 3.46 -4.02 -9.20
N GLY A 47 2.49 -4.58 -9.91
CA GLY A 47 2.54 -5.95 -10.44
C GLY A 47 2.08 -7.05 -9.47
N THR A 48 1.87 -6.74 -8.20
CA THR A 48 1.31 -7.69 -7.21
C THR A 48 0.47 -6.94 -6.16
N PRO A 49 -0.66 -7.51 -5.71
CA PRO A 49 -1.40 -6.95 -4.59
C PRO A 49 -0.53 -6.96 -3.31
N THR A 50 -0.66 -5.90 -2.50
CA THR A 50 0.08 -5.76 -1.24
C THR A 50 -0.85 -5.40 -0.09
N ASN A 51 -0.35 -5.53 1.13
CA ASN A 51 -1.03 -5.06 2.34
C ASN A 51 -0.85 -3.55 2.62
N LEU A 52 -0.23 -2.78 1.72
CA LEU A 52 -0.03 -1.33 1.88
C LEU A 52 -1.33 -0.57 2.17
N PRO A 53 -2.48 -0.84 1.51
CA PRO A 53 -3.74 -0.16 1.84
C PRO A 53 -4.16 -0.35 3.30
N LEU A 54 -3.99 -1.56 3.84
CA LEU A 54 -4.28 -1.86 5.25
C LEU A 54 -3.36 -1.06 6.17
N LEU A 55 -2.06 -1.07 5.91
CA LEU A 55 -1.08 -0.33 6.73
C LEU A 55 -1.39 1.18 6.72
N ARG A 56 -1.78 1.73 5.56
CA ARG A 56 -2.22 3.14 5.43
C ARG A 56 -3.46 3.44 6.27
N HIS A 57 -4.43 2.51 6.34
CA HIS A 57 -5.59 2.68 7.22
C HIS A 57 -5.20 2.64 8.69
N ILE A 58 -4.33 1.71 9.10
CA ILE A 58 -3.88 1.57 10.49
C ILE A 58 -3.21 2.86 10.97
N VAL A 59 -2.25 3.41 10.23
CA VAL A 59 -1.55 4.65 10.65
C VAL A 59 -2.46 5.89 10.64
N LYS A 60 -3.59 5.85 9.92
CA LYS A 60 -4.59 6.92 9.87
C LYS A 60 -5.67 6.79 10.96
N ASP A 61 -5.83 5.60 11.55
CA ASP A 61 -6.82 5.32 12.59
C ASP A 61 -6.53 6.11 13.89
N LYS A 62 -7.60 6.58 14.53
CA LYS A 62 -7.51 7.39 15.74
C LYS A 62 -6.95 6.60 16.93
N ASP A 63 -7.38 5.37 17.13
CA ASP A 63 -6.94 4.55 18.27
C ASP A 63 -5.48 4.15 18.10
N PHE A 64 -5.02 3.89 16.87
CA PHE A 64 -3.61 3.72 16.59
C PHE A 64 -2.82 5.00 16.92
N LYS A 65 -3.22 6.16 16.39
CA LYS A 65 -2.58 7.47 16.65
C LYS A 65 -2.50 7.81 18.13
N GLU A 66 -3.47 7.39 18.92
CA GLU A 66 -3.53 7.66 20.36
C GLU A 66 -2.90 6.53 21.21
N GLY A 67 -2.30 5.51 20.57
CA GLY A 67 -1.62 4.41 21.26
C GLY A 67 -2.55 3.45 21.99
N ARG A 68 -3.85 3.43 21.67
CA ARG A 68 -4.88 2.65 22.36
C ARG A 68 -5.31 1.44 21.56
N PHE A 69 -4.49 0.40 21.55
CA PHE A 69 -4.80 -0.84 20.83
C PHE A 69 -4.34 -2.06 21.64
N THR A 70 -4.96 -3.20 21.34
CA THR A 70 -4.61 -4.51 21.92
C THR A 70 -4.36 -5.50 20.79
N THR A 71 -4.05 -6.75 21.13
CA THR A 71 -3.88 -7.84 20.15
C THR A 71 -5.13 -8.04 19.28
N ASN A 72 -6.33 -7.70 19.78
CA ASN A 72 -7.59 -7.86 19.06
C ASN A 72 -8.00 -6.60 18.27
N TYR A 73 -7.11 -5.62 18.15
CA TYR A 73 -7.38 -4.36 17.45
C TYR A 73 -7.82 -4.59 16.01
N LEU A 74 -7.11 -5.47 15.29
CA LEU A 74 -7.36 -5.68 13.87
C LEU A 74 -8.73 -6.34 13.64
N ASP A 75 -9.11 -7.32 14.45
CA ASP A 75 -10.42 -8.00 14.36
C ASP A 75 -11.59 -7.02 14.49
N LYS A 76 -11.42 -5.99 15.34
CA LYS A 76 -12.44 -4.95 15.56
C LYS A 76 -12.46 -3.89 14.46
N LYS A 77 -11.29 -3.53 13.93
CA LYS A 77 -11.12 -2.40 13.01
C LYS A 77 -11.26 -2.78 11.55
N LEU A 78 -10.84 -3.98 11.18
CA LEU A 78 -10.86 -4.45 9.79
C LEU A 78 -12.25 -4.33 9.13
N PRO A 79 -13.38 -4.65 9.80
CA PRO A 79 -14.72 -4.46 9.21
C PRO A 79 -15.09 -3.00 8.96
N THR A 80 -14.44 -2.05 9.64
CA THR A 80 -14.69 -0.61 9.52
C THR A 80 -13.85 0.04 8.42
N PHE A 81 -12.75 -0.61 8.02
CA PHE A 81 -11.89 -0.12 6.95
C PHE A 81 -12.53 -0.35 5.58
N LYS A 82 -12.69 0.74 4.83
CA LYS A 82 -13.18 0.71 3.46
C LYS A 82 -12.00 0.75 2.51
N PHE A 83 -11.66 -0.41 1.97
CA PHE A 83 -10.65 -0.52 0.91
C PHE A 83 -11.27 -0.06 -0.40
N ARG A 84 -10.93 1.15 -0.83
CA ARG A 84 -11.20 1.54 -2.21
C ARG A 84 -10.35 0.63 -3.10
N ARG A 85 -10.95 -0.06 -4.08
CA ARG A 85 -10.18 -0.56 -5.21
C ARG A 85 -9.44 0.64 -5.77
N GLU A 86 -8.14 0.56 -6.03
CA GLU A 86 -7.49 1.64 -6.78
C GLU A 86 -8.27 1.81 -8.08
N GLU A 87 -9.05 2.90 -8.18
CA GLU A 87 -10.16 3.06 -9.14
C GLU A 87 -9.66 3.30 -10.57
N THR A 88 -8.35 3.21 -10.80
CA THR A 88 -7.77 3.18 -12.13
C THR A 88 -6.37 2.61 -12.02
N ASN A 89 -6.17 1.38 -12.48
CA ASN A 89 -4.82 0.94 -12.82
C ASN A 89 -4.34 1.87 -13.95
N PRO A 90 -3.25 2.64 -13.78
CA PRO A 90 -2.75 3.52 -14.84
C PRO A 90 -2.50 2.77 -16.15
N GLU A 91 -2.22 1.47 -16.08
CA GLU A 91 -2.08 0.60 -17.25
C GLU A 91 -3.42 0.36 -17.95
N GLU A 92 -4.51 0.11 -17.21
CA GLU A 92 -5.85 0.00 -17.80
C GLU A 92 -6.30 1.32 -18.44
N LEU A 93 -6.01 2.45 -17.79
CA LEU A 93 -6.27 3.77 -18.36
C LEU A 93 -5.43 4.02 -19.61
N ALA A 94 -4.15 3.66 -19.59
CA ALA A 94 -3.26 3.78 -20.74
C ALA A 94 -3.74 2.90 -21.91
N VAL A 95 -4.20 1.67 -21.63
CA VAL A 95 -4.81 0.79 -22.64
C VAL A 95 -6.09 1.40 -23.20
N ALA A 96 -6.98 1.93 -22.36
CA ALA A 96 -8.20 2.58 -22.81
C ALA A 96 -7.93 3.81 -23.69
N ILE A 97 -6.98 4.66 -23.30
CA ILE A 97 -6.54 5.82 -24.09
C ILE A 97 -5.90 5.35 -25.40
N ALA A 98 -5.00 4.38 -25.36
CA ALA A 98 -4.34 3.85 -26.55
C ALA A 98 -5.34 3.25 -27.55
N ALA A 99 -6.32 2.50 -27.06
CA ALA A 99 -7.40 1.95 -27.87
C ALA A 99 -8.26 3.05 -28.51
N ALA A 100 -8.59 4.11 -27.76
CA ALA A 100 -9.32 5.26 -28.28
C ALA A 100 -8.54 6.02 -29.37
N VAL A 101 -7.24 6.21 -29.17
CA VAL A 101 -6.34 6.85 -30.14
C VAL A 101 -6.21 5.98 -31.40
N ALA A 102 -6.03 4.67 -31.26
CA ALA A 102 -5.97 3.75 -32.39
C ALA A 102 -7.26 3.77 -33.23
N ALA A 103 -8.41 3.70 -32.56
CA ALA A 103 -9.72 3.78 -33.22
C ALA A 103 -9.94 5.12 -33.96
N TYR A 104 -9.49 6.24 -33.36
CA TYR A 104 -9.58 7.56 -34.00
C TYR A 104 -8.70 7.66 -35.26
N HIS A 105 -7.48 7.10 -35.21
CA HIS A 105 -6.53 7.15 -36.33
C HIS A 105 -6.71 6.02 -37.36
N LYS A 106 -7.71 5.14 -37.21
CA LYS A 106 -7.95 3.96 -38.07
C LYS A 106 -6.70 3.07 -38.23
N LEU A 107 -5.97 2.88 -37.14
CA LEU A 107 -4.94 1.84 -37.05
C LEU A 107 -5.57 0.48 -36.75
#